data_AF-A0A4Q7X883-F1
#
_entry.id   AF-A0A4Q7X883-F1
#
_cell.length_a   1.000
_cell.length_b   1.000
_cell.length_c   1.000
_cell.angle_alpha   90.00
_cell.angle_beta   90.00
_cell.angle_gamma   90.00
#
_symmetry.space_group_name_H-M   'P 1'
#
loop_
_entity.id
_entity.type
_entity.pdbx_description
1 polymer ?
#
loop_
_entity_poly.entity_id
_entity_poly.type
_entity_poly.pdbx_seq_one_letter_code
_entity_poly.pdbx_strand_id
1 'polypeptide(L)'
;MSDLWTGHQYCEVDADGWTTFWRLDPRDRDFRLSDWTGDPDRAGHRLWERAATPAGVRAAWRTSAASVDLEIRAAFGIYTRIAPVDVLVDGELHQRCEVLEGEQRLSIELPGDQAEVEIWLPQAGRVALRKVSFDGEAEPLAPTGPRWITYGSSITQAGGAYGPSETWPALVARTNGWDGVNLGFAGECHLDPIAARTIRDLPAGLISLCLGINIHGGATYSGRTLPGQVESFIATVREGHPQTPLVVITPLPAPDREGEPNAVGLTLDDVRACVELGARTDPGVRVIDGRTILSSDEARALYADEVHPGPDGYRLIGERLAGLLTLD
;
A
#
# COMPACT_ATOMS: atom_id res chain seq x y z
N MET A 1 -8.78 -0.08 -20.98
CA MET A 1 -8.41 -0.88 -19.79
C MET A 1 -8.07 0.01 -18.60
N SER A 2 -7.28 1.07 -18.75
CA SER A 2 -6.87 1.96 -17.63
C SER A 2 -8.02 2.46 -16.77
N ASP A 3 -9.12 2.91 -17.38
CA ASP A 3 -10.21 3.61 -16.69
C ASP A 3 -11.07 2.69 -15.80
N LEU A 4 -10.82 1.37 -15.87
CA LEU A 4 -11.54 0.35 -15.11
C LEU A 4 -10.86 0.03 -13.77
N TRP A 5 -9.55 0.29 -13.67
CA TRP A 5 -8.76 -0.08 -12.50
C TRP A 5 -8.61 1.12 -11.56
N THR A 6 -8.81 0.90 -10.26
CA THR A 6 -8.54 1.90 -9.22
C THR A 6 -7.23 1.58 -8.49
N GLY A 7 -6.76 2.49 -7.63
CA GLY A 7 -5.56 2.30 -6.80
C GLY A 7 -4.22 2.59 -7.49
N HIS A 8 -4.22 3.16 -8.70
CA HIS A 8 -3.02 3.53 -9.46
C HIS A 8 -3.07 5.01 -9.90
N GLN A 9 -1.92 5.53 -10.36
CA GLN A 9 -1.71 6.91 -10.80
C GLN A 9 -1.47 6.99 -12.31
N TYR A 10 -0.77 6.00 -12.85
CA TYR A 10 -0.43 5.96 -14.26
C TYR A 10 -0.41 4.53 -14.77
N CYS A 11 -0.93 4.32 -15.98
CA CYS A 11 -0.81 3.08 -16.72
C CYS A 11 0.25 3.25 -17.81
N GLU A 12 1.26 2.40 -17.80
CA GLU A 12 2.22 2.29 -18.90
C GLU A 12 1.91 1.02 -19.69
N VAL A 13 1.71 1.13 -21.00
CA VAL A 13 1.48 -0.01 -21.89
C VAL A 13 2.71 -0.19 -22.76
N ASP A 14 3.34 -1.37 -22.69
CA ASP A 14 4.50 -1.69 -23.52
C ASP A 14 4.12 -2.06 -24.96
N ALA A 15 5.12 -2.31 -25.81
CA ALA A 15 4.93 -2.62 -27.23
C ALA A 15 4.11 -3.91 -27.48
N ASP A 16 4.07 -4.82 -26.51
CA ASP A 16 3.37 -6.09 -26.58
C ASP A 16 1.98 -6.03 -25.93
N GLY A 17 1.55 -4.84 -25.49
CA GLY A 17 0.24 -4.58 -24.90
C GLY A 17 0.14 -4.87 -23.40
N TRP A 18 1.26 -5.14 -22.72
CA TRP A 18 1.27 -5.37 -21.28
C TRP A 18 1.18 -4.05 -20.52
N THR A 19 0.20 -3.95 -19.62
CA THR A 19 -0.04 -2.76 -18.81
C THR A 19 0.60 -2.90 -17.43
N THR A 20 1.50 -1.98 -17.08
CA THR A 20 2.02 -1.79 -15.71
C THR A 20 1.26 -0.67 -15.02
N PHE A 21 0.78 -0.94 -13.81
CA PHE A 21 0.05 0.01 -12.97
C PHE A 21 1.00 0.67 -11.97
N TRP A 22 1.32 1.93 -12.20
CA TRP A 22 2.19 2.72 -11.35
C TRP A 22 1.39 3.43 -10.26
N ARG A 23 1.78 3.25 -9.00
CA ARG A 23 1.19 3.91 -7.81
C ARG A 23 1.81 5.28 -7.50
N LEU A 24 2.88 5.65 -8.20
CA LEU A 24 3.41 7.02 -8.32
C LEU A 24 3.56 7.31 -9.80
N ASP A 25 3.17 8.49 -10.28
CA ASP A 25 3.32 8.83 -11.71
C ASP A 25 4.81 8.97 -12.07
N PRO A 26 5.36 8.09 -12.93
CA PRO A 26 6.78 8.10 -13.28
C PRO A 26 7.12 9.16 -14.33
N ARG A 27 6.12 9.75 -15.00
CA ARG A 27 6.36 10.68 -16.12
C ARG A 27 7.02 11.96 -15.64
N ASP A 28 7.97 12.43 -16.44
CA ASP A 28 8.72 13.68 -16.20
C ASP A 28 9.42 13.72 -14.83
N ARG A 29 9.72 12.55 -14.26
CA ARG A 29 10.45 12.42 -12.99
C ARG A 29 11.90 12.09 -13.23
N ASP A 30 12.77 12.81 -12.53
CA ASP A 30 14.18 12.44 -12.43
C ASP A 30 14.35 11.43 -11.30
N PHE A 31 14.43 10.15 -11.65
CA PHE A 31 14.52 9.05 -10.67
C PHE A 31 15.79 9.17 -9.80
N ARG A 32 16.83 9.88 -10.28
CA ARG A 32 18.05 10.14 -9.51
C ARG A 32 17.80 10.89 -8.21
N LEU A 33 16.69 11.63 -8.08
CA LEU A 33 16.34 12.36 -6.86
C LEU A 33 15.98 11.44 -5.69
N SER A 34 15.46 10.24 -5.98
CA SER A 34 15.23 9.20 -4.98
C SER A 34 16.36 8.16 -4.98
N ASP A 35 16.98 7.90 -6.13
CA ASP A 35 17.91 6.78 -6.30
C ASP A 35 19.37 7.11 -5.98
N TRP A 36 19.72 8.39 -5.85
CA TRP A 36 21.06 8.79 -5.41
C TRP A 36 21.15 8.77 -3.88
N THR A 37 21.72 7.70 -3.35
CA THR A 37 21.91 7.46 -1.91
C THR A 37 23.34 7.73 -1.44
N GLY A 38 24.25 8.11 -2.36
CA GLY A 38 25.70 8.10 -2.10
C GLY A 38 26.28 6.68 -1.92
N ASP A 39 25.44 5.65 -2.00
CA ASP A 39 25.76 4.23 -1.88
C ASP A 39 24.97 3.44 -2.93
N PRO A 40 25.55 3.15 -4.10
CA PRO A 40 24.85 2.47 -5.20
C PRO A 40 24.34 1.06 -4.82
N ASP A 41 24.86 0.48 -3.73
CA ASP A 41 24.52 -0.84 -3.24
C ASP A 41 23.59 -0.80 -2.02
N ARG A 42 22.98 0.36 -1.69
CA ARG A 42 22.07 0.50 -0.54
C ARG A 42 20.96 -0.56 -0.61
N ALA A 43 21.07 -1.54 0.27
CA ALA A 43 20.16 -2.67 0.30
C ALA A 43 18.72 -2.20 0.50
N GLY A 44 17.85 -2.64 -0.41
CA GLY A 44 16.43 -2.33 -0.33
C GLY A 44 16.02 -0.98 -0.91
N HIS A 45 16.89 -0.12 -1.44
CA HIS A 45 16.49 1.12 -2.12
C HIS A 45 15.90 0.84 -3.52
N ARG A 46 14.58 0.88 -3.67
CA ARG A 46 13.85 0.49 -4.90
C ARG A 46 12.48 1.19 -5.04
N LEU A 47 12.39 2.49 -4.73
CA LEU A 47 11.10 3.23 -4.74
C LEU A 47 10.30 3.03 -6.02
N TRP A 48 10.90 3.26 -7.19
CA TRP A 48 10.18 3.17 -8.47
C TRP A 48 9.75 1.75 -8.81
N GLU A 49 10.56 0.75 -8.50
CA GLU A 49 10.17 -0.65 -8.70
C GLU A 49 9.00 -1.06 -7.79
N ARG A 50 8.92 -0.49 -6.57
CA ARG A 50 7.77 -0.67 -5.67
C ARG A 50 6.54 0.11 -6.09
N ALA A 51 6.74 1.30 -6.66
CA ALA A 51 5.67 2.08 -7.26
C ALA A 51 5.05 1.34 -8.46
N ALA A 52 5.82 0.55 -9.20
CA ALA A 52 5.33 -0.29 -10.30
C ALA A 52 4.68 -1.61 -9.85
N THR A 53 4.74 -1.98 -8.57
CA THR A 53 3.99 -3.13 -8.03
C THR A 53 2.54 -2.73 -7.77
N PRO A 54 1.54 -3.49 -8.27
CA PRO A 54 0.13 -3.08 -8.24
C PRO A 54 -0.57 -3.37 -6.90
N ALA A 55 0.11 -3.13 -5.77
CA ALA A 55 -0.46 -3.38 -4.45
C ALA A 55 -1.71 -2.52 -4.19
N GLY A 56 -2.85 -3.17 -3.99
CA GLY A 56 -4.15 -2.52 -3.79
C GLY A 56 -4.86 -2.09 -5.09
N VAL A 57 -4.27 -2.34 -6.26
CA VAL A 57 -4.90 -2.09 -7.56
C VAL A 57 -5.93 -3.17 -7.82
N ARG A 58 -7.14 -2.75 -8.22
CA ARG A 58 -8.29 -3.64 -8.44
C ARG A 58 -9.30 -3.06 -9.40
N ALA A 59 -10.19 -3.89 -9.91
CA ALA A 59 -11.30 -3.51 -10.76
C ALA A 59 -12.50 -4.42 -10.47
N ALA A 60 -13.72 -3.91 -10.70
CA ALA A 60 -14.95 -4.64 -10.45
C ALA A 60 -15.88 -4.62 -11.68
N TRP A 61 -16.70 -5.66 -11.80
CA TRP A 61 -17.69 -5.84 -12.86
C TRP A 61 -18.98 -6.42 -12.30
N ARG A 62 -20.10 -6.06 -12.91
CA ARG A 62 -21.37 -6.79 -12.79
C ARG A 62 -21.49 -7.73 -13.99
N THR A 63 -21.66 -9.01 -13.74
CA THR A 63 -21.66 -10.02 -14.81
C THR A 63 -22.47 -11.25 -14.42
N SER A 64 -22.99 -11.96 -15.44
CA SER A 64 -23.53 -13.32 -15.31
C SER A 64 -22.65 -14.36 -16.02
N ALA A 65 -21.39 -14.01 -16.31
CA ALA A 65 -20.42 -14.89 -16.92
C ALA A 65 -20.17 -16.12 -16.02
N ALA A 66 -19.91 -17.26 -16.65
CA ALA A 66 -19.53 -18.50 -15.98
C ALA A 66 -18.01 -18.63 -15.85
N SER A 67 -17.22 -17.77 -16.50
CA SER A 67 -15.78 -17.72 -16.32
C SER A 67 -15.17 -16.34 -16.63
N VAL A 68 -14.00 -16.11 -16.05
CA VAL A 68 -13.13 -14.98 -16.36
C VAL A 68 -11.70 -15.45 -16.59
N ASP A 69 -11.09 -14.90 -17.65
CA ASP A 69 -9.70 -15.12 -18.02
C ASP A 69 -8.86 -13.85 -17.82
N LEU A 70 -7.68 -14.00 -17.23
CA LEU A 70 -6.70 -12.94 -17.08
C LEU A 70 -5.41 -13.34 -17.80
N GLU A 71 -4.92 -12.46 -18.66
CA GLU A 71 -3.57 -12.57 -19.23
C GLU A 71 -2.62 -11.71 -18.40
N ILE A 72 -1.72 -12.37 -17.66
CA ILE A 72 -0.82 -11.75 -16.68
C ILE A 72 0.64 -12.15 -16.95
N ARG A 73 1.53 -11.19 -16.85
CA ARG A 73 2.98 -11.39 -16.89
C ARG A 73 3.56 -11.00 -15.56
N ALA A 74 4.29 -11.91 -14.93
CA ALA A 74 4.90 -11.66 -13.64
C ALA A 74 6.39 -12.03 -13.64
N ALA A 75 7.14 -11.35 -12.81
CA ALA A 75 8.52 -11.67 -12.47
C ALA A 75 8.78 -11.34 -11.00
N PHE A 76 9.78 -11.96 -10.40
CA PHE A 76 10.15 -11.66 -9.01
C PHE A 76 10.52 -10.19 -8.82
N GLY A 77 11.30 -9.62 -9.75
CA GLY A 77 11.85 -8.27 -9.61
C GLY A 77 12.70 -8.18 -8.35
N ILE A 78 12.35 -7.26 -7.44
CA ILE A 78 13.03 -7.02 -6.16
C ILE A 78 12.51 -7.90 -5.01
N TYR A 79 11.53 -8.76 -5.28
CA TYR A 79 10.86 -9.56 -4.26
C TYR A 79 11.36 -11.00 -4.29
N THR A 80 11.23 -11.70 -3.16
CA THR A 80 11.52 -13.13 -3.06
C THR A 80 10.31 -14.00 -3.44
N ARG A 81 9.15 -13.38 -3.70
CA ARG A 81 7.89 -14.05 -4.05
C ARG A 81 7.06 -13.19 -4.99
N ILE A 82 6.22 -13.84 -5.78
CA ILE A 82 5.12 -13.19 -6.51
C ILE A 82 3.84 -13.44 -5.70
N ALA A 83 3.08 -12.38 -5.41
CA ALA A 83 1.81 -12.52 -4.71
C ALA A 83 0.71 -13.04 -5.67
N PRO A 84 -0.35 -13.66 -5.13
CA PRO A 84 -1.43 -14.18 -5.96
C PRO A 84 -2.33 -13.05 -6.52
N VAL A 85 -3.21 -13.41 -7.45
CA VAL A 85 -4.41 -12.64 -7.79
C VAL A 85 -5.55 -13.15 -6.91
N ASP A 86 -6.34 -12.25 -6.33
CA ASP A 86 -7.61 -12.63 -5.70
C ASP A 86 -8.79 -12.26 -6.59
N VAL A 87 -9.74 -13.17 -6.74
CA VAL A 87 -11.05 -12.94 -7.35
C VAL A 87 -12.10 -13.05 -6.26
N LEU A 88 -12.87 -11.98 -6.07
CA LEU A 88 -13.97 -11.90 -5.14
C LEU A 88 -15.29 -11.95 -5.91
N VAL A 89 -16.30 -12.57 -5.31
CA VAL A 89 -17.68 -12.62 -5.79
C VAL A 89 -18.57 -12.09 -4.67
N ASP A 90 -19.35 -11.04 -4.96
CA ASP A 90 -20.22 -10.35 -4.01
C ASP A 90 -19.52 -9.97 -2.69
N GLY A 91 -18.25 -9.54 -2.82
CA GLY A 91 -17.42 -9.10 -1.69
C GLY A 91 -16.71 -10.22 -0.93
N GLU A 92 -17.00 -11.49 -1.21
CA GLU A 92 -16.38 -12.65 -0.59
C GLU A 92 -15.26 -13.22 -1.45
N LEU A 93 -14.18 -13.72 -0.83
CA LEU A 93 -13.08 -14.35 -1.56
C LEU A 93 -13.57 -15.65 -2.22
N HIS A 94 -13.68 -15.63 -3.55
CA HIS A 94 -14.10 -16.78 -4.33
C HIS A 94 -12.92 -17.68 -4.70
N GLN A 95 -11.85 -17.08 -5.22
CA GLN A 95 -10.64 -17.82 -5.55
C GLN A 95 -9.38 -16.97 -5.40
N ARG A 96 -8.34 -17.59 -4.84
CA ARG A 96 -6.96 -17.08 -4.83
C ARG A 96 -6.13 -17.85 -5.84
N CYS A 97 -5.64 -17.16 -6.87
CA CYS A 97 -4.90 -17.75 -7.97
C CYS A 97 -3.40 -17.53 -7.79
N GLU A 98 -2.63 -18.62 -7.73
CA GLU A 98 -1.18 -18.55 -7.78
C GLU A 98 -0.72 -17.93 -9.11
N VAL A 99 0.33 -17.10 -9.04
CA VAL A 99 0.93 -16.42 -10.19
C VAL A 99 2.38 -16.84 -10.28
N LEU A 100 2.75 -17.49 -11.38
CA LEU A 100 4.12 -17.95 -11.63
C LEU A 100 4.93 -16.90 -12.39
N GLU A 101 6.26 -17.04 -12.43
CA GLU A 101 7.11 -16.20 -13.27
C GLU A 101 6.87 -16.49 -14.76
N GLY A 102 6.82 -15.43 -15.58
CA GLY A 102 6.55 -15.49 -17.01
C GLY A 102 5.16 -14.97 -17.39
N GLU A 103 4.81 -15.14 -18.66
CA GLU A 103 3.47 -14.88 -19.20
C GLU A 103 2.58 -16.10 -18.96
N GLN A 104 1.37 -15.88 -18.44
CA GLN A 104 0.40 -16.94 -18.19
C GLN A 104 -1.03 -16.45 -18.36
N ARG A 105 -1.95 -17.41 -18.54
CA ARG A 105 -3.39 -17.19 -18.51
C ARG A 105 -3.94 -17.84 -17.25
N LEU A 106 -4.64 -17.06 -16.44
CA LEU A 106 -5.43 -17.55 -15.31
C LEU A 106 -6.88 -17.68 -15.78
N SER A 107 -7.51 -18.83 -15.58
CA SER A 107 -8.92 -19.07 -15.90
C SER A 107 -9.64 -19.44 -14.61
N ILE A 108 -10.69 -18.67 -14.28
CA ILE A 108 -11.45 -18.79 -13.04
C ILE A 108 -12.90 -19.09 -13.41
N GLU A 109 -13.46 -20.16 -12.85
CA GLU A 109 -14.89 -20.44 -12.93
C GLU A 109 -15.65 -19.48 -12.01
N LEU A 110 -16.76 -18.94 -12.49
CA LEU A 110 -17.66 -18.05 -11.77
C LEU A 110 -19.02 -18.74 -11.55
N PRO A 111 -19.86 -18.25 -10.63
CA PRO A 111 -21.16 -18.86 -10.36
C PRO A 111 -22.10 -19.01 -11.58
N GLY A 112 -21.96 -18.15 -12.59
CA GLY A 112 -22.82 -18.17 -13.78
C GLY A 112 -24.20 -17.54 -13.57
N ASP A 113 -24.44 -16.90 -12.42
CA ASP A 113 -25.55 -16.00 -12.15
C ASP A 113 -25.07 -14.56 -11.97
N GLN A 114 -26.01 -13.61 -11.89
CA GLN A 114 -25.69 -12.18 -11.83
C GLN A 114 -25.02 -11.83 -10.50
N ALA A 115 -23.72 -11.53 -10.55
CA ALA A 115 -22.91 -11.19 -9.38
C ALA A 115 -22.01 -9.98 -9.62
N GLU A 116 -21.47 -9.43 -8.54
CA GLU A 116 -20.36 -8.49 -8.58
C GLU A 116 -19.03 -9.25 -8.46
N VAL A 117 -18.17 -9.13 -9.46
CA VAL A 117 -16.84 -9.76 -9.51
C VAL A 117 -15.78 -8.69 -9.36
N GLU A 118 -14.92 -8.81 -8.33
CA GLU A 118 -13.77 -7.91 -8.11
C GLU A 118 -12.47 -8.68 -8.27
N ILE A 119 -11.51 -8.12 -9.01
CA ILE A 119 -10.19 -8.70 -9.24
C ILE A 119 -9.15 -7.82 -8.58
N TRP A 120 -8.39 -8.37 -7.64
CA TRP A 120 -7.29 -7.71 -6.94
C TRP A 120 -5.93 -8.18 -7.48
N LEU A 121 -5.09 -7.23 -7.87
CA LEU A 121 -3.76 -7.53 -8.41
C LEU A 121 -2.72 -7.79 -7.30
N PRO A 122 -1.64 -8.55 -7.62
CA PRO A 122 -0.61 -8.92 -6.65
C PRO A 122 0.03 -7.75 -5.90
N GLN A 123 0.16 -7.85 -4.58
CA GLN A 123 0.83 -6.87 -3.72
C GLN A 123 2.36 -7.03 -3.62
N ALA A 124 2.92 -8.05 -4.28
CA ALA A 124 4.36 -8.30 -4.38
C ALA A 124 4.69 -8.93 -5.75
N GLY A 125 5.86 -8.60 -6.29
CA GLY A 125 6.29 -8.97 -7.63
C GLY A 125 6.26 -7.78 -8.61
N ARG A 126 6.91 -7.97 -9.77
CA ARG A 126 6.76 -7.10 -10.94
C ARG A 126 5.67 -7.70 -11.82
N VAL A 127 4.54 -7.00 -11.95
CA VAL A 127 3.33 -7.54 -12.58
C VAL A 127 2.82 -6.61 -13.66
N ALA A 128 2.44 -7.18 -14.80
CA ALA A 128 1.75 -6.48 -15.86
C ALA A 128 0.54 -7.30 -16.34
N LEU A 129 -0.53 -6.61 -16.74
CA LEU A 129 -1.78 -7.22 -17.21
C LEU A 129 -2.01 -6.84 -18.67
N ARG A 130 -2.33 -7.82 -19.52
CA ARG A 130 -2.64 -7.55 -20.94
C ARG A 130 -4.14 -7.59 -21.21
N LYS A 131 -4.90 -8.43 -20.52
CA LYS A 131 -6.33 -8.59 -20.79
C LYS A 131 -7.09 -9.21 -19.63
N VAL A 132 -8.35 -8.81 -19.49
CA VAL A 132 -9.40 -9.52 -18.75
C VAL A 132 -10.52 -9.84 -19.74
N SER A 133 -10.97 -11.09 -19.81
CA SER A 133 -12.06 -11.53 -20.70
C SER A 133 -13.07 -12.35 -19.91
N PHE A 134 -14.34 -11.98 -19.99
CA PHE A 134 -15.45 -12.77 -19.46
C PHE A 134 -16.08 -13.58 -20.60
N ASP A 135 -16.62 -14.77 -20.30
CA ASP A 135 -17.37 -15.59 -21.27
C ASP A 135 -18.84 -15.17 -21.43
N GLY A 136 -19.16 -13.92 -21.06
CA GLY A 136 -20.47 -13.32 -21.14
C GLY A 136 -20.41 -11.80 -21.04
N GLU A 137 -21.58 -11.16 -20.90
CA GLU A 137 -21.64 -9.71 -20.66
C GLU A 137 -21.04 -9.38 -19.29
N ALA A 138 -20.16 -8.39 -19.25
CA ALA A 138 -19.56 -7.86 -18.02
C ALA A 138 -19.51 -6.34 -18.09
N GLU A 139 -20.31 -5.69 -17.26
CA GLU A 139 -20.38 -4.23 -17.15
C GLU A 139 -19.42 -3.76 -16.05
N PRO A 140 -18.42 -2.91 -16.36
CA PRO A 140 -17.53 -2.40 -15.33
C PRO A 140 -18.26 -1.57 -14.27
N LEU A 141 -17.83 -1.71 -13.02
CA LEU A 141 -18.34 -0.94 -11.88
C LEU A 141 -17.28 0.06 -11.41
N ALA A 142 -17.66 1.33 -11.33
CA ALA A 142 -16.83 2.36 -10.73
C ALA A 142 -16.87 2.25 -9.20
N PRO A 143 -15.77 2.58 -8.49
CA PRO A 143 -15.79 2.69 -7.03
C PRO A 143 -16.81 3.73 -6.58
N THR A 144 -17.66 3.39 -5.61
CA THR A 144 -18.73 4.26 -5.10
C THR A 144 -18.43 4.87 -3.73
N GLY A 145 -17.48 4.29 -2.99
CA GLY A 145 -17.10 4.70 -1.64
C GLY A 145 -16.23 5.95 -1.56
N PRO A 146 -16.15 6.59 -0.38
CA PRO A 146 -15.16 7.64 -0.10
C PRO A 146 -13.74 7.18 -0.41
N ARG A 147 -12.93 8.05 -1.02
CA ARG A 147 -11.54 7.73 -1.32
C ARG A 147 -10.67 7.84 -0.06
N TRP A 148 -9.92 6.80 0.24
CA TRP A 148 -8.96 6.79 1.33
C TRP A 148 -7.55 6.52 0.79
N ILE A 149 -6.60 7.40 1.13
CA ILE A 149 -5.20 7.21 0.78
C ILE A 149 -4.42 6.82 2.04
N THR A 150 -3.67 5.71 1.96
CA THR A 150 -2.73 5.33 3.01
C THR A 150 -1.31 5.30 2.48
N TYR A 151 -0.38 5.97 3.15
CA TYR A 151 1.05 5.96 2.83
C TYR A 151 1.84 5.33 3.95
N GLY A 152 2.84 4.52 3.61
CA GLY A 152 3.70 3.92 4.61
C GLY A 152 4.74 2.95 4.06
N SER A 153 5.23 2.10 4.94
CA SER A 153 6.38 1.20 4.69
C SER A 153 5.97 -0.14 4.08
N SER A 154 6.79 -1.16 4.31
CA SER A 154 6.51 -2.57 3.98
C SER A 154 5.28 -3.10 4.70
N ILE A 155 5.00 -2.61 5.91
CA ILE A 155 3.79 -2.95 6.66
C ILE A 155 2.55 -2.45 5.91
N THR A 156 2.60 -1.26 5.30
CA THR A 156 1.50 -0.71 4.49
C THR A 156 1.38 -1.41 3.14
N GLN A 157 2.50 -1.77 2.51
CA GLN A 157 2.47 -2.58 1.30
C GLN A 157 1.91 -4.00 1.57
N ALA A 158 2.10 -4.49 2.79
CA ALA A 158 1.57 -5.75 3.31
C ALA A 158 1.98 -6.98 2.47
N GLY A 159 3.25 -7.01 2.06
CA GLY A 159 3.80 -8.12 1.26
C GLY A 159 3.60 -9.48 1.92
N GLY A 160 3.55 -9.54 3.26
CA GLY A 160 3.35 -10.77 4.05
C GLY A 160 1.89 -11.24 4.21
N ALA A 161 0.89 -10.53 3.68
CA ALA A 161 -0.51 -10.94 3.77
C ALA A 161 -0.80 -12.24 2.99
N TYR A 162 -1.93 -12.89 3.30
CA TYR A 162 -2.38 -14.10 2.58
C TYR A 162 -2.58 -13.85 1.08
N GLY A 163 -3.12 -12.69 0.70
CA GLY A 163 -3.29 -12.24 -0.68
C GLY A 163 -3.69 -10.77 -0.74
N PRO A 164 -3.85 -10.22 -1.95
CA PRO A 164 -4.01 -8.78 -2.13
C PRO A 164 -5.29 -8.21 -1.51
N SER A 165 -6.39 -8.97 -1.47
CA SER A 165 -7.66 -8.56 -0.85
C SER A 165 -7.66 -8.65 0.69
N GLU A 166 -6.60 -9.21 1.27
CA GLU A 166 -6.41 -9.42 2.72
C GLU A 166 -5.18 -8.66 3.26
N THR A 167 -4.66 -7.71 2.50
CA THR A 167 -3.73 -6.72 3.04
C THR A 167 -4.46 -5.85 4.07
N TRP A 168 -3.78 -5.34 5.11
CA TRP A 168 -4.49 -4.51 6.09
C TRP A 168 -5.19 -3.28 5.46
N PRO A 169 -4.63 -2.61 4.41
CA PRO A 169 -5.38 -1.56 3.72
C PRO A 169 -6.59 -2.09 2.96
N ALA A 170 -6.49 -3.25 2.30
CA ALA A 170 -7.64 -3.85 1.63
C ALA A 170 -8.74 -4.21 2.63
N LEU A 171 -8.40 -4.78 3.79
CA LEU A 171 -9.35 -5.14 4.83
C LEU A 171 -10.07 -3.91 5.40
N VAL A 172 -9.35 -2.83 5.71
CA VAL A 172 -9.95 -1.57 6.18
C VAL A 172 -10.89 -0.99 5.11
N ALA A 173 -10.45 -0.94 3.86
CA ALA A 173 -11.24 -0.37 2.76
C ALA A 173 -12.52 -1.18 2.52
N ARG A 174 -12.41 -2.52 2.46
CA ARG A 174 -13.55 -3.43 2.27
C ARG A 174 -14.54 -3.36 3.43
N THR A 175 -14.05 -3.36 4.67
CA THR A 175 -14.89 -3.29 5.88
C THR A 175 -15.74 -2.01 5.92
N ASN A 176 -15.18 -0.90 5.42
CA ASN A 176 -15.86 0.40 5.45
C ASN A 176 -16.50 0.80 4.11
N GLY A 177 -16.41 -0.03 3.08
CA GLY A 177 -16.90 0.29 1.73
C GLY A 177 -16.20 1.50 1.10
N TRP A 178 -14.88 1.62 1.26
CA TRP A 178 -14.08 2.74 0.77
C TRP A 178 -13.31 2.42 -0.52
N ASP A 179 -13.03 3.45 -1.31
CA ASP A 179 -12.08 3.36 -2.43
C ASP A 179 -10.65 3.58 -1.92
N GLY A 180 -10.00 2.49 -1.51
CA GLY A 180 -8.64 2.51 -0.95
C GLY A 180 -7.55 2.67 -2.02
N VAL A 181 -6.61 3.60 -1.77
CA VAL A 181 -5.35 3.77 -2.50
C VAL A 181 -4.19 3.45 -1.56
N ASN A 182 -3.47 2.38 -1.86
CA ASN A 182 -2.33 1.93 -1.06
C ASN A 182 -1.02 2.50 -1.63
N LEU A 183 -0.42 3.47 -0.93
CA LEU A 183 0.91 4.02 -1.20
C LEU A 183 1.96 3.46 -0.21
N GLY A 184 1.82 2.19 0.16
CA GLY A 184 2.84 1.45 0.90
C GLY A 184 4.00 1.06 -0.01
N PHE A 185 5.21 1.47 0.35
CA PHE A 185 6.43 1.15 -0.38
C PHE A 185 7.45 0.53 0.58
N ALA A 186 7.64 -0.78 0.46
CA ALA A 186 8.52 -1.56 1.34
C ALA A 186 9.92 -0.96 1.48
N GLY A 187 10.33 -0.53 2.66
CA GLY A 187 11.68 0.04 2.85
C GLY A 187 11.86 1.48 2.36
N GLU A 188 10.81 2.11 1.82
CA GLU A 188 10.88 3.42 1.13
C GLU A 188 9.97 4.49 1.74
N CYS A 189 9.49 4.28 2.97
CA CYS A 189 8.72 5.29 3.67
C CYS A 189 9.67 6.31 4.33
N HIS A 190 10.26 7.20 3.53
CA HIS A 190 11.28 8.18 3.94
C HIS A 190 10.82 9.63 3.84
N LEU A 191 9.50 9.88 3.79
CA LEU A 191 8.92 11.22 3.62
C LEU A 191 9.27 11.86 2.27
N ASP A 192 9.31 11.04 1.22
CA ASP A 192 9.71 11.47 -0.12
C ASP A 192 8.79 12.57 -0.67
N PRO A 193 9.33 13.67 -1.21
CA PRO A 193 8.53 14.75 -1.77
C PRO A 193 7.59 14.31 -2.90
N ILE A 194 7.96 13.25 -3.65
CA ILE A 194 7.08 12.70 -4.68
C ILE A 194 5.83 12.05 -4.06
N ALA A 195 5.95 11.36 -2.93
CA ALA A 195 4.81 10.77 -2.24
C ALA A 195 3.90 11.87 -1.68
N ALA A 196 4.46 12.91 -1.04
CA ALA A 196 3.69 14.04 -0.52
C ALA A 196 2.87 14.74 -1.62
N ARG A 197 3.50 15.03 -2.78
CA ARG A 197 2.83 15.66 -3.92
C ARG A 197 1.78 14.75 -4.55
N THR A 198 2.05 13.45 -4.67
CA THR A 198 1.04 12.49 -5.14
C THR A 198 -0.19 12.50 -4.24
N ILE A 199 -0.01 12.47 -2.92
CA ILE A 199 -1.13 12.54 -1.96
C ILE A 199 -1.86 13.88 -2.10
N ARG A 200 -1.13 15.00 -2.17
CA ARG A 200 -1.67 16.35 -2.35
C ARG A 200 -2.57 16.45 -3.58
N ASP A 201 -2.13 15.90 -4.71
CA ASP A 201 -2.79 16.06 -6.01
C ASP A 201 -3.95 15.08 -6.21
N LEU A 202 -4.00 14.00 -5.42
CA LEU A 202 -5.08 13.02 -5.46
C LEU A 202 -6.28 13.42 -4.60
N PRO A 203 -7.53 13.29 -5.08
CA PRO A 203 -8.71 13.43 -4.24
C PRO A 203 -8.68 12.43 -3.08
N ALA A 204 -9.04 12.87 -1.87
CA ALA A 204 -9.14 12.01 -0.70
C ALA A 204 -10.22 12.52 0.24
N GLY A 205 -11.04 11.61 0.76
CA GLY A 205 -11.92 11.85 1.91
C GLY A 205 -11.26 11.53 3.25
N LEU A 206 -10.19 10.72 3.25
CA LEU A 206 -9.37 10.41 4.42
C LEU A 206 -7.93 10.15 3.97
N ILE A 207 -6.96 10.58 4.78
CA ILE A 207 -5.54 10.29 4.58
C ILE A 207 -4.97 9.68 5.86
N SER A 208 -4.26 8.55 5.73
CA SER A 208 -3.48 7.96 6.84
C SER A 208 -2.00 7.81 6.48
N LEU A 209 -1.12 8.20 7.38
CA LEU A 209 0.33 8.14 7.21
C LEU A 209 0.94 7.23 8.28
N CYS A 210 1.45 6.06 7.91
CA CYS A 210 2.15 5.14 8.80
C CYS A 210 3.67 5.34 8.66
N LEU A 211 4.25 6.09 9.59
CA LEU A 211 5.58 6.69 9.43
C LEU A 211 6.61 6.09 10.40
N GLY A 212 7.88 6.13 10.01
CA GLY A 212 9.01 6.05 10.95
C GLY A 212 9.82 4.76 10.98
N ILE A 213 9.26 3.58 10.72
CA ILE A 213 10.04 2.32 10.82
C ILE A 213 11.20 2.26 9.79
N ASN A 214 10.99 2.76 8.57
CA ASN A 214 12.06 2.85 7.57
C ASN A 214 13.04 3.98 7.88
N ILE A 215 12.58 5.06 8.50
CA ILE A 215 13.44 6.17 8.95
C ILE A 215 14.38 5.68 10.06
N HIS A 216 13.89 4.88 11.01
CA HIS A 216 14.71 4.25 12.05
C HIS A 216 15.74 3.31 11.42
N GLY A 217 15.30 2.32 10.63
CA GLY A 217 16.18 1.32 10.03
C GLY A 217 17.17 1.89 9.02
N GLY A 218 16.77 2.93 8.28
CA GLY A 218 17.61 3.61 7.30
C GLY A 218 18.42 4.78 7.85
N ALA A 219 18.31 5.08 9.15
CA ALA A 219 18.93 6.24 9.81
C ALA A 219 18.81 7.55 9.00
N THR A 220 17.66 7.73 8.34
CA THR A 220 17.51 8.70 7.25
C THR A 220 17.47 10.15 7.75
N TYR A 221 16.93 10.36 8.95
CA TYR A 221 16.89 11.66 9.60
C TYR A 221 17.39 11.56 11.03
N SER A 222 18.09 12.60 11.47
CA SER A 222 18.47 12.79 12.88
C SER A 222 17.30 13.37 13.69
N GLY A 223 17.39 13.35 15.02
CA GLY A 223 16.42 14.02 15.89
C GLY A 223 16.29 15.53 15.65
N ARG A 224 17.32 16.18 15.10
CA ARG A 224 17.29 17.59 14.69
C ARG A 224 16.38 17.82 13.48
N THR A 225 16.32 16.87 12.55
CA THR A 225 15.71 17.07 11.23
C THR A 225 14.35 16.39 11.10
N LEU A 226 14.14 15.25 11.77
CA LEU A 226 12.94 14.44 11.58
C LEU A 226 11.62 15.19 11.89
N PRO A 227 11.46 15.92 13.01
CA PRO A 227 10.21 16.62 13.30
C PRO A 227 9.82 17.63 12.20
N GLY A 228 10.79 18.40 11.69
CA GLY A 228 10.56 19.38 10.62
C GLY A 228 10.25 18.71 9.27
N GLN A 229 10.80 17.54 8.98
CA GLN A 229 10.48 16.81 7.75
C GLN A 229 9.06 16.23 7.79
N VAL A 230 8.60 15.77 8.96
CA VAL A 230 7.22 15.32 9.14
C VAL A 230 6.24 16.48 8.99
N GLU A 231 6.54 17.63 9.62
CA GLU A 231 5.75 18.86 9.45
C GLU A 231 5.68 19.27 7.96
N SER A 232 6.81 19.36 7.27
CA SER A 232 6.86 19.77 5.86
C SER A 232 6.11 18.79 4.93
N PHE A 233 6.18 17.48 5.19
CA PHE A 233 5.42 16.49 4.45
C PHE A 233 3.91 16.72 4.63
N ILE A 234 3.45 16.90 5.87
CA ILE A 234 2.04 17.17 6.19
C ILE A 234 1.58 18.50 5.60
N ALA A 235 2.38 19.56 5.69
CA ALA A 235 2.09 20.85 5.10
C ALA A 235 1.89 20.74 3.58
N THR A 236 2.75 19.99 2.89
CA THR A 236 2.60 19.71 1.45
C THR A 236 1.29 18.97 1.15
N VAL A 237 0.92 17.97 1.97
CA VAL A 237 -0.37 17.27 1.82
C VAL A 237 -1.54 18.24 2.02
N ARG A 238 -1.46 19.12 3.02
CA ARG A 238 -2.50 20.11 3.34
C ARG A 238 -2.72 21.17 2.27
N GLU A 239 -1.73 21.46 1.42
CA GLU A 239 -1.91 22.34 0.26
C GLU A 239 -3.05 21.85 -0.66
N GLY A 240 -3.22 20.54 -0.79
CA GLY A 240 -4.29 19.91 -1.56
C GLY A 240 -5.50 19.49 -0.72
N HIS A 241 -5.29 19.34 0.59
CA HIS A 241 -6.28 18.79 1.53
C HIS A 241 -6.48 19.65 2.78
N PRO A 242 -6.96 20.91 2.66
CA PRO A 242 -7.00 21.82 3.80
C PRO A 242 -7.90 21.36 4.96
N GLN A 243 -8.91 20.54 4.69
CA GLN A 243 -9.91 20.10 5.67
C GLN A 243 -10.06 18.57 5.75
N THR A 244 -9.44 17.80 4.85
CA THR A 244 -9.56 16.34 4.83
C THR A 244 -9.03 15.74 6.14
N PRO A 245 -9.75 14.83 6.81
CA PRO A 245 -9.21 14.12 7.96
C PRO A 245 -7.83 13.50 7.65
N LEU A 246 -6.85 13.80 8.49
CA LEU A 246 -5.47 13.31 8.35
C LEU A 246 -5.06 12.61 9.64
N VAL A 247 -4.66 11.35 9.51
CA VAL A 247 -4.26 10.49 10.62
C VAL A 247 -2.80 10.12 10.48
N VAL A 248 -1.98 10.40 11.49
CA VAL A 248 -0.60 9.92 11.57
C VAL A 248 -0.54 8.75 12.53
N ILE A 249 -0.02 7.62 12.05
CA ILE A 249 0.24 6.42 12.83
C ILE A 249 1.75 6.34 13.05
N THR A 250 2.18 6.40 14.31
CA THR A 250 3.60 6.25 14.67
C THR A 250 4.05 4.79 14.48
N PRO A 251 5.37 4.48 14.49
CA PRO A 251 5.83 3.11 14.29
C PRO A 251 5.12 2.10 15.18
N LEU A 252 4.57 1.03 14.57
CA LEU A 252 4.12 -0.16 15.28
C LEU A 252 5.28 -0.74 16.11
N PRO A 253 5.01 -1.56 17.14
CA PRO A 253 6.07 -2.24 17.88
C PRO A 253 6.93 -3.09 16.95
N ALA A 254 8.24 -3.03 17.16
CA ALA A 254 9.20 -3.97 16.58
C ALA A 254 10.04 -4.52 17.74
N PRO A 255 9.55 -5.56 18.44
CA PRO A 255 10.04 -5.93 19.77
C PRO A 255 11.56 -6.12 19.87
N ASP A 256 12.20 -6.66 18.83
CA ASP A 256 13.65 -6.92 18.80
C ASP A 256 14.48 -5.68 18.45
N ARG A 257 13.82 -4.56 18.13
CA ARG A 257 14.42 -3.26 17.81
C ARG A 257 14.08 -2.17 18.83
N GLU A 258 13.19 -2.43 19.78
CA GLU A 258 12.83 -1.46 20.82
C GLU A 258 14.04 -1.15 21.71
N GLY A 259 14.21 0.12 22.07
CA GLY A 259 15.33 0.58 22.91
C GLY A 259 16.69 0.65 22.21
N GLU A 260 16.87 0.04 21.04
CA GLU A 260 18.13 0.04 20.32
C GLU A 260 18.30 1.34 19.48
N PRO A 261 19.35 2.14 19.74
CA PRO A 261 19.62 3.33 18.95
C PRO A 261 20.15 2.96 17.55
N ASN A 262 19.63 3.64 16.52
CA ASN A 262 20.16 3.52 15.16
C ASN A 262 21.48 4.30 14.97
N ALA A 263 22.00 4.33 13.75
CA ALA A 263 23.29 4.98 13.43
C ALA A 263 23.34 6.50 13.70
N VAL A 264 22.20 7.17 13.88
CA VAL A 264 22.11 8.59 14.25
C VAL A 264 21.67 8.80 15.70
N GLY A 265 21.64 7.72 16.49
CA GLY A 265 21.37 7.74 17.93
C GLY A 265 19.89 7.75 18.32
N LEU A 266 18.96 7.48 17.38
CA LEU A 266 17.53 7.44 17.67
C LEU A 266 17.05 6.01 17.95
N THR A 267 16.36 5.81 19.06
CA THR A 267 15.54 4.60 19.31
C THR A 267 14.20 4.71 18.58
N LEU A 268 13.41 3.62 18.55
CA LEU A 268 12.04 3.68 18.03
C LEU A 268 11.13 4.62 18.82
N ASP A 269 11.32 4.75 20.14
CA ASP A 269 10.58 5.70 20.95
C ASP A 269 10.95 7.16 20.60
N ASP A 270 12.23 7.44 20.32
CA ASP A 270 12.65 8.76 19.84
C ASP A 270 12.03 9.08 18.47
N VAL A 271 11.94 8.08 17.58
CA VAL A 271 11.29 8.24 16.27
C VAL A 271 9.79 8.48 16.43
N ARG A 272 9.09 7.74 17.30
CA ARG A 272 7.67 7.99 17.64
C ARG A 272 7.48 9.42 18.14
N ALA A 273 8.31 9.87 19.07
CA ALA A 273 8.26 11.22 19.63
C ALA A 273 8.51 12.30 18.56
N CYS A 274 9.48 12.10 17.66
CA CYS A 274 9.76 13.04 16.57
C CYS A 274 8.61 13.11 15.56
N VAL A 275 8.02 11.96 15.19
CA VAL A 275 6.86 11.89 14.29
C VAL A 275 5.66 12.60 14.91
N GLU A 276 5.36 12.32 16.18
CA GLU A 276 4.28 12.98 16.90
C GLU A 276 4.51 14.49 17.02
N LEU A 277 5.73 14.92 17.35
CA LEU A 277 6.09 16.34 17.46
C LEU A 277 5.86 17.08 16.14
N GLY A 278 6.31 16.52 15.01
CA GLY A 278 6.09 17.09 13.69
C GLY A 278 4.61 17.10 13.29
N ALA A 279 3.89 16.00 13.56
CA ALA A 279 2.47 15.88 13.23
C ALA A 279 1.58 16.86 13.99
N ARG A 280 1.85 17.10 15.27
CA ARG A 280 1.06 17.99 16.13
C ARG A 280 1.21 19.49 15.83
N THR A 281 2.07 19.85 14.88
CA THR A 281 2.14 21.24 14.37
C THR A 281 0.85 21.63 13.64
N ASP A 282 0.12 20.66 13.10
CA ASP A 282 -1.21 20.83 12.55
C ASP A 282 -2.26 20.30 13.56
N PRO A 283 -3.12 21.17 14.13
CA PRO A 283 -4.13 20.77 15.11
C PRO A 283 -5.24 19.88 14.53
N GLY A 284 -5.40 19.85 13.20
CA GLY A 284 -6.35 18.99 12.50
C GLY A 284 -5.83 17.57 12.25
N VAL A 285 -4.60 17.24 12.68
CA VAL A 285 -4.03 15.90 12.56
C VAL A 285 -4.33 15.07 13.81
N ARG A 286 -4.93 13.90 13.60
CA ARG A 286 -5.09 12.89 14.65
C ARG A 286 -3.85 11.99 14.68
N VAL A 287 -3.23 11.84 15.84
CA VAL A 287 -2.10 10.91 16.03
C VAL A 287 -2.59 9.64 16.71
N ILE A 288 -2.30 8.48 16.12
CA ILE A 288 -2.47 7.16 16.70
C ILE A 288 -1.08 6.64 17.09
N ASP A 289 -0.92 6.24 18.34
CA ASP A 289 0.29 5.55 18.78
C ASP A 289 0.30 4.12 18.20
N GLY A 290 1.28 3.80 17.36
CA GLY A 290 1.39 2.47 16.73
C GLY A 290 1.41 1.33 17.76
N ARG A 291 1.87 1.58 18.99
CA ARG A 291 1.90 0.60 20.09
C ARG A 291 0.52 0.24 20.63
N THR A 292 -0.53 0.99 20.29
CA THR A 292 -1.90 0.63 20.64
C THR A 292 -2.58 -0.24 19.56
N ILE A 293 -1.96 -0.38 18.38
CA ILE A 293 -2.49 -1.22 17.30
C ILE A 293 -2.14 -2.69 17.53
N LEU A 294 -0.92 -2.98 17.97
CA LEU A 294 -0.49 -4.30 18.43
C LEU A 294 0.22 -4.14 19.76
N SER A 295 0.00 -5.07 20.68
CA SER A 295 0.87 -5.20 21.86
C SER A 295 2.23 -5.80 21.46
N SER A 296 3.24 -5.64 22.33
CA SER A 296 4.56 -6.23 22.09
C SER A 296 4.51 -7.76 21.98
N ASP A 297 3.66 -8.42 22.78
CA ASP A 297 3.51 -9.88 22.75
C ASP A 297 2.81 -10.35 21.49
N GLU A 298 1.78 -9.63 21.03
CA GLU A 298 1.14 -9.91 19.73
C GLU A 298 2.10 -9.72 18.57
N ALA A 299 2.91 -8.66 18.59
CA ALA A 299 3.93 -8.45 17.57
C ALA A 299 4.93 -9.61 17.54
N ARG A 300 5.44 -10.05 18.69
CA ARG A 300 6.34 -11.23 18.77
C ARG A 300 5.68 -12.50 18.24
N ALA A 301 4.39 -12.70 18.51
CA ALA A 301 3.68 -13.91 18.12
C ALA A 301 3.26 -13.93 16.64
N LEU A 302 2.96 -12.76 16.07
CA LEU A 302 2.32 -12.63 14.76
C LEU A 302 3.25 -12.10 13.67
N TYR A 303 4.48 -11.71 14.00
CA TYR A 303 5.45 -11.28 12.99
C TYR A 303 6.18 -12.48 12.36
N ALA A 304 6.46 -12.38 11.07
CA ALA A 304 7.23 -13.36 10.32
C ALA A 304 8.75 -13.15 10.48
N ASP A 305 9.15 -11.93 10.85
CA ASP A 305 10.52 -11.54 11.21
C ASP A 305 10.50 -10.46 12.29
N GLU A 306 11.61 -9.78 12.55
CA GLU A 306 11.72 -8.77 13.62
C GLU A 306 10.81 -7.53 13.42
N VAL A 307 10.21 -7.34 12.23
CA VAL A 307 9.46 -6.12 11.87
C VAL A 307 8.15 -6.38 11.14
N HIS A 308 8.08 -7.41 10.29
CA HIS A 308 6.99 -7.59 9.36
C HIS A 308 5.93 -8.53 9.94
N PRO A 309 4.66 -8.09 10.04
CA PRO A 309 3.56 -8.97 10.35
C PRO A 309 3.50 -10.14 9.35
N GLY A 310 3.18 -11.33 9.86
CA GLY A 310 2.66 -12.43 9.07
C GLY A 310 1.20 -12.20 8.68
N PRO A 311 0.58 -13.15 7.96
CA PRO A 311 -0.79 -12.99 7.47
C PRO A 311 -1.82 -12.67 8.56
N ASP A 312 -1.81 -13.40 9.68
CA ASP A 312 -2.70 -13.15 10.82
C ASP A 312 -2.43 -11.80 11.50
N GLY A 313 -1.16 -11.37 11.53
CA GLY A 313 -0.79 -10.04 12.03
C GLY A 313 -1.40 -8.93 11.17
N TYR A 314 -1.35 -9.05 9.84
CA TYR A 314 -2.00 -8.08 8.95
C TYR A 314 -3.52 -8.05 9.11
N ARG A 315 -4.16 -9.21 9.29
CA ARG A 315 -5.59 -9.29 9.55
C ARG A 315 -5.97 -8.55 10.83
N LEU A 316 -5.25 -8.81 11.93
CA LEU A 316 -5.48 -8.14 13.22
C LEU A 316 -5.25 -6.61 13.13
N ILE A 317 -4.21 -6.18 12.41
CA ILE A 317 -3.97 -4.75 12.15
C ILE A 317 -5.15 -4.15 11.37
N GLY A 318 -5.62 -4.83 10.32
CA GLY A 318 -6.75 -4.39 9.50
C GLY A 318 -8.03 -4.25 10.32
N GLU A 319 -8.38 -5.26 11.12
CA GLU A 319 -9.54 -5.26 12.02
C GLU A 319 -9.51 -4.08 13.01
N ARG A 320 -8.36 -3.82 13.65
CA ARG A 320 -8.22 -2.72 14.63
C ARG A 320 -8.24 -1.36 13.98
N LEU A 321 -7.55 -1.20 12.84
CA LEU A 321 -7.52 0.07 12.13
C LEU A 321 -8.86 0.41 11.47
N ALA A 322 -9.68 -0.58 11.10
CA ALA A 322 -10.98 -0.35 10.49
C ALA A 322 -11.92 0.47 11.39
N GLY A 323 -11.87 0.26 12.71
CA GLY A 323 -12.65 1.04 13.68
C GLY A 323 -11.97 2.33 14.16
N LEU A 324 -10.66 2.45 13.98
CA LEU A 324 -9.92 3.65 14.38
C LEU A 324 -9.90 4.71 13.28
N LEU A 325 -9.84 4.31 12.02
CA LEU A 325 -9.90 5.22 10.87
C LEU A 325 -11.36 5.59 10.61
N THR A 326 -11.67 6.88 10.66
CA THR A 326 -13.04 7.39 10.50
C THR A 326 -13.03 8.61 9.57
N LEU A 327 -14.15 8.86 8.90
CA LEU A 327 -14.35 9.98 7.96
C LEU A 327 -14.90 11.25 8.63
N ASP A 328 -14.98 11.26 9.97
CA ASP A 328 -15.65 12.30 10.78
C ASP A 328 -15.00 13.69 10.65
#